data_AF-A0A349K259-F1
#
_entry.id   AF-A0A349K259-F1
#
_cell.length_a   1.000
_cell.length_b   1.000
_cell.length_c   1.000
_cell.angle_alpha   90.00
_cell.angle_beta   90.00
_cell.angle_gamma   90.00
#
_symmetry.space_group_name_H-M   'P 1'
#
loop_
_entity.id
_entity.type
_entity.pdbx_description
1 polymer ?
#
loop_
_entity_poly.entity_id
_entity_poly.type
_entity_poly.pdbx_seq_one_letter_code
_entity_poly.pdbx_strand_id
1 'polypeptide(L)'
;PEDKPEDKLTDQEKKEAVFDLAMQFDELLEKVDAGDPLAKAASDLGFEVKSTGLVEQDKLPGDFSSTFRNAPGTAAEAVFNGSAGTTKVHGIGKDQWIYFQIEEVVEESELSYEAAKEQVKKDLIRELAMKAMEDEANSHHAAITEAMATGKSFPEAAKELELDPVVRKEITGDGRMGAVRREYEKASRVNPGALSETITDDDEALGLTRSFFIFVEKREVYEDPNLATTIDIQLESHAIFNRRITVANWFAQQRASAGFEVLVTRR
;
A
#
# COMPACT_ATOMS: atom_id res chain seq x y z
N PRO A 1 -3.92 -1.90 -21.06
CA PRO A 1 -4.52 -1.73 -19.71
C PRO A 1 -5.67 -2.72 -19.58
N GLU A 2 -5.42 -3.85 -18.93
CA GLU A 2 -6.52 -4.72 -18.54
C GLU A 2 -7.21 -4.06 -17.35
N ASP A 3 -8.45 -3.61 -17.55
CA ASP A 3 -9.32 -3.11 -16.48
C ASP A 3 -9.29 -4.10 -15.32
N LYS A 4 -9.02 -3.62 -14.12
CA LYS A 4 -9.07 -4.46 -12.92
C LYS A 4 -10.50 -5.04 -12.82
N PRO A 5 -10.67 -6.29 -12.36
CA PRO A 5 -11.98 -6.94 -12.33
C PRO A 5 -13.05 -6.11 -11.59
N GLU A 6 -12.61 -5.39 -10.56
CA GLU A 6 -13.35 -4.47 -9.71
C GLU A 6 -13.88 -3.20 -10.44
N ASP A 7 -13.28 -2.81 -11.57
CA ASP A 7 -13.74 -1.67 -12.39
C ASP A 7 -14.89 -2.07 -13.35
N LYS A 8 -15.20 -3.37 -13.45
CA LYS A 8 -16.28 -3.90 -14.31
C LYS A 8 -17.61 -4.09 -13.57
N LEU A 9 -17.62 -3.93 -12.25
CA LEU A 9 -18.79 -4.15 -11.39
C LEU A 9 -19.52 -2.82 -11.13
N THR A 10 -20.84 -2.85 -11.23
CA THR A 10 -21.72 -1.76 -10.80
C THR A 10 -21.67 -1.58 -9.28
N ASP A 11 -22.09 -0.42 -8.78
CA ASP A 11 -22.17 -0.15 -7.34
C ASP A 11 -23.05 -1.15 -6.57
N GLN A 12 -24.04 -1.73 -7.25
CA GLN A 12 -24.92 -2.74 -6.66
C GLN A 12 -24.20 -4.09 -6.56
N GLU A 13 -23.54 -4.52 -7.63
CA GLU A 13 -22.75 -5.77 -7.64
C GLU A 13 -21.58 -5.69 -6.67
N LYS A 14 -20.95 -4.52 -6.49
CA LYS A 14 -19.92 -4.30 -5.46
C LYS A 14 -20.46 -4.49 -4.05
N LYS A 15 -21.67 -3.99 -3.75
CA LYS A 15 -22.29 -4.15 -2.43
C LYS A 15 -22.67 -5.61 -2.17
N GLU A 16 -23.18 -6.29 -3.19
CA GLU A 16 -23.54 -7.71 -3.11
C GLU A 16 -22.30 -8.57 -2.89
N ALA A 17 -21.21 -8.33 -3.64
CA ALA A 17 -19.94 -9.02 -3.45
C ALA A 17 -19.34 -8.81 -2.04
N VAL A 18 -19.43 -7.60 -1.48
CA VAL A 18 -18.97 -7.33 -0.10
C VAL A 18 -19.85 -8.04 0.94
N PHE A 19 -21.16 -8.16 0.67
CA PHE A 19 -22.08 -8.88 1.53
C PHE A 19 -21.83 -10.39 1.49
N ASP A 20 -21.66 -10.97 0.29
CA ASP A 20 -21.31 -12.37 0.11
C ASP A 20 -19.97 -12.71 0.79
N LEU A 21 -18.98 -11.83 0.67
CA LEU A 21 -17.70 -11.97 1.37
C LEU A 21 -17.90 -11.98 2.88
N ALA A 22 -18.75 -11.10 3.42
CA ALA A 22 -19.06 -11.08 4.85
C ALA A 22 -19.69 -12.41 5.30
N MET A 23 -20.63 -12.96 4.51
CA MET A 23 -21.25 -14.26 4.79
C MET A 23 -20.23 -15.40 4.78
N GLN A 24 -19.27 -15.39 3.86
CA GLN A 24 -18.20 -16.38 3.83
C GLN A 24 -17.31 -16.30 5.06
N PHE A 25 -17.02 -15.10 5.59
CA PHE A 25 -16.27 -14.96 6.83
C PHE A 25 -17.07 -15.37 8.08
N ASP A 26 -18.39 -15.17 8.09
CA ASP A 26 -19.27 -15.70 9.13
C ASP A 26 -19.27 -17.24 9.11
N GLU A 27 -19.39 -17.87 7.92
CA GLU A 27 -19.29 -19.34 7.77
C GLU A 27 -17.91 -19.87 8.19
N LEU A 28 -16.83 -19.14 7.86
CA LEU A 28 -15.48 -19.46 8.31
C LEU A 28 -15.39 -19.49 9.84
N LEU A 29 -15.96 -18.48 10.51
CA LEU A 29 -15.97 -18.38 11.96
C LEU A 29 -16.73 -19.57 12.58
N GLU A 30 -17.90 -19.90 12.05
CA GLU A 30 -18.70 -21.04 12.53
C GLU A 30 -17.94 -22.38 12.43
N LYS A 31 -17.23 -22.61 11.32
CA LYS A 31 -16.41 -23.83 11.14
C LYS A 31 -15.26 -23.89 12.14
N VAL A 32 -14.56 -22.77 12.36
CA VAL A 32 -13.45 -22.73 13.31
C VAL A 32 -13.96 -22.88 14.75
N ASP A 33 -15.08 -22.26 15.11
CA ASP A 33 -15.72 -22.41 16.43
C ASP A 33 -16.24 -23.84 16.66
N ALA A 34 -16.64 -24.55 15.60
CA ALA A 34 -16.97 -25.96 15.63
C ALA A 34 -15.74 -26.89 15.79
N GLY A 35 -14.53 -26.33 15.75
CA GLY A 35 -13.27 -27.03 15.99
C GLY A 35 -12.51 -27.46 14.72
N ASP A 36 -12.95 -27.04 13.52
CA ASP A 36 -12.15 -27.27 12.32
C ASP A 36 -10.87 -26.42 12.34
N PRO A 37 -9.71 -26.96 11.93
CA PRO A 37 -8.49 -26.18 11.76
C PRO A 37 -8.71 -25.04 10.76
N LEU A 38 -8.20 -23.83 11.07
CA LEU A 38 -8.39 -22.63 10.25
C LEU A 38 -8.02 -22.84 8.77
N ALA A 39 -6.89 -23.50 8.51
CA ALA A 39 -6.45 -23.81 7.14
C ALA A 39 -7.46 -24.65 6.36
N LYS A 40 -8.11 -25.62 7.02
CA LYS A 40 -9.13 -26.47 6.42
C LYS A 40 -10.41 -25.67 6.17
N ALA A 41 -10.91 -24.99 7.19
CA ALA A 41 -12.14 -24.18 7.12
C ALA A 41 -12.06 -23.08 6.05
N ALA A 42 -10.90 -22.44 5.92
CA ALA A 42 -10.62 -21.44 4.89
C ALA A 42 -10.55 -22.05 3.48
N SER A 43 -9.86 -23.20 3.33
CA SER A 43 -9.74 -23.85 2.03
C SER A 43 -11.08 -24.32 1.46
N ASP A 44 -12.01 -24.78 2.32
CA ASP A 44 -13.36 -25.18 1.93
C ASP A 44 -14.18 -24.01 1.34
N LEU A 45 -13.80 -22.77 1.67
CA LEU A 45 -14.40 -21.52 1.19
C LEU A 45 -13.59 -20.85 0.07
N GLY A 46 -12.49 -21.49 -0.38
CA GLY A 46 -11.63 -20.97 -1.43
C GLY A 46 -10.63 -19.90 -0.96
N PHE A 47 -10.42 -19.75 0.35
CA PHE A 47 -9.41 -18.85 0.90
C PHE A 47 -8.09 -19.56 1.17
N GLU A 48 -6.99 -18.80 1.06
CA GLU A 48 -5.64 -19.25 1.41
C GLU A 48 -5.23 -18.67 2.77
N VAL A 49 -4.85 -19.53 3.71
CA VAL A 49 -4.28 -19.10 4.99
C VAL A 49 -2.78 -18.95 4.84
N LYS A 50 -2.28 -17.74 5.10
CA LYS A 50 -0.86 -17.46 5.16
C LYS A 50 -0.39 -17.48 6.60
N SER A 51 0.45 -18.44 6.95
CA SER A 51 1.13 -18.49 8.24
C SER A 51 2.40 -17.64 8.18
N THR A 52 2.61 -16.83 9.21
CA THR A 52 3.88 -16.15 9.45
C THR A 52 4.67 -16.90 10.52
N GLY A 53 5.99 -16.75 10.53
CA GLY A 53 6.76 -17.07 11.74
C GLY A 53 6.54 -16.01 12.83
N LEU A 54 7.34 -16.07 13.89
CA LEU A 54 7.44 -14.96 14.85
C LEU A 54 7.81 -13.68 14.11
N VAL A 55 7.06 -12.62 14.38
CA VAL A 55 7.13 -11.34 13.67
C VAL A 55 7.09 -10.21 14.68
N GLU A 56 7.85 -9.16 14.41
CA GLU A 56 7.82 -7.90 15.18
C GLU A 56 6.71 -6.99 14.64
N GLN A 57 6.23 -6.06 15.47
CA GLN A 57 5.04 -5.26 15.14
C GLN A 57 5.21 -4.42 13.86
N ASP A 58 6.42 -3.94 13.60
CA ASP A 58 6.81 -3.16 12.42
C ASP A 58 7.09 -4.02 11.17
N LYS A 59 7.19 -5.36 11.32
CA LYS A 59 7.41 -6.33 10.24
C LYS A 59 6.16 -7.09 9.83
N LEU A 60 5.01 -6.78 10.40
CA LEU A 60 3.74 -7.37 9.97
C LEU A 60 3.43 -7.03 8.50
N PRO A 61 2.75 -7.92 7.76
CA PRO A 61 2.32 -7.62 6.40
C PRO A 61 1.51 -6.32 6.34
N GLY A 62 1.70 -5.52 5.29
CA GLY A 62 1.10 -4.19 5.18
C GLY A 62 -0.42 -4.16 5.35
N ASP A 63 -1.12 -5.25 5.00
CA ASP A 63 -2.56 -5.41 5.21
C ASP A 63 -2.97 -5.23 6.69
N PHE A 64 -2.08 -5.54 7.63
CA PHE A 64 -2.31 -5.41 9.08
C PHE A 64 -2.21 -3.96 9.60
N SER A 65 -1.65 -3.05 8.82
CA SER A 65 -1.62 -1.61 9.15
C SER A 65 -2.96 -0.92 8.93
N SER A 66 -3.90 -1.58 8.24
CA SER A 66 -5.22 -1.05 7.95
C SER A 66 -6.04 -0.89 9.23
N THR A 67 -6.79 0.20 9.31
CA THR A 67 -7.75 0.42 10.40
C THR A 67 -8.96 -0.48 10.25
N PHE A 68 -9.50 -0.93 11.38
CA PHE A 68 -10.76 -1.66 11.37
C PHE A 68 -11.92 -0.74 10.96
N ARG A 69 -12.84 -1.28 10.16
CA ARG A 69 -14.01 -0.55 9.66
C ARG A 69 -15.00 -0.21 10.78
N ASN A 70 -15.19 -1.14 11.72
CA ASN A 70 -16.24 -1.10 12.75
C ASN A 70 -15.68 -1.18 14.19
N ALA A 71 -14.36 -1.02 14.36
CA ALA A 71 -13.70 -1.09 15.67
C ALA A 71 -12.56 -0.07 15.74
N PRO A 72 -12.17 0.40 16.95
CA PRO A 72 -10.97 1.21 17.11
C PRO A 72 -9.70 0.37 16.92
N GLY A 73 -8.66 1.01 16.39
CA GLY A 73 -7.33 0.41 16.23
C GLY A 73 -7.07 -0.26 14.88
N THR A 74 -5.93 -0.94 14.79
CA THR A 74 -5.47 -1.68 13.60
C THR A 74 -5.44 -3.18 13.84
N ALA A 75 -5.36 -3.96 12.76
CA ALA A 75 -5.14 -5.40 12.87
C ALA A 75 -3.81 -5.71 13.58
N ALA A 76 -2.76 -4.93 13.32
CA ALA A 76 -1.48 -5.05 14.03
C ALA A 76 -1.62 -4.86 15.54
N GLU A 77 -2.32 -3.82 15.99
CA GLU A 77 -2.58 -3.58 17.42
C GLU A 77 -3.39 -4.73 18.04
N ALA A 78 -4.36 -5.28 17.33
CA ALA A 78 -5.18 -6.37 17.85
C ALA A 78 -4.42 -7.69 17.98
N VAL A 79 -3.45 -7.94 17.09
CA VAL A 79 -2.54 -9.09 17.18
C VAL A 79 -1.60 -8.93 18.37
N PHE A 80 -0.91 -7.79 18.49
CA PHE A 80 0.11 -7.60 19.54
C PHE A 80 -0.45 -7.41 20.95
N ASN A 81 -1.72 -7.00 21.08
CA ASN A 81 -2.42 -6.99 22.36
C ASN A 81 -3.11 -8.33 22.70
N GLY A 82 -3.09 -9.29 21.77
CA GLY A 82 -3.72 -10.60 21.94
C GLY A 82 -2.81 -11.61 22.66
N SER A 83 -3.43 -12.66 23.19
CA SER A 83 -2.72 -13.82 23.75
C SER A 83 -2.77 -15.01 22.79
N ALA A 84 -1.91 -16.01 22.98
CA ALA A 84 -1.97 -17.24 22.19
C ALA A 84 -3.37 -17.87 22.26
N GLY A 85 -3.89 -18.30 21.11
CA GLY A 85 -5.28 -18.75 20.93
C GLY A 85 -6.29 -17.64 20.65
N THR A 86 -5.90 -16.36 20.64
CA THR A 86 -6.82 -15.27 20.26
C THR A 86 -7.15 -15.37 18.78
N THR A 87 -8.45 -15.43 18.47
CA THR A 87 -9.00 -15.35 17.12
C THR A 87 -9.84 -14.08 16.99
N LYS A 88 -9.71 -13.36 15.87
CA LYS A 88 -10.57 -12.22 15.56
C LYS A 88 -10.86 -12.12 14.08
N VAL A 89 -12.05 -11.63 13.79
CA VAL A 89 -12.52 -11.30 12.45
C VAL A 89 -12.97 -9.86 12.41
N HIS A 90 -12.41 -9.09 11.48
CA HIS A 90 -12.78 -7.69 11.29
C HIS A 90 -12.79 -7.31 9.82
N GLY A 91 -13.76 -6.47 9.44
CA GLY A 91 -13.68 -5.73 8.19
C GLY A 91 -12.55 -4.68 8.29
N ILE A 92 -11.70 -4.62 7.27
CA ILE A 92 -10.66 -3.60 7.10
C ILE A 92 -10.92 -2.80 5.82
N GLY A 93 -10.44 -1.55 5.76
CA GLY A 93 -10.63 -0.69 4.59
C GLY A 93 -12.12 -0.52 4.18
N LYS A 94 -12.36 -0.42 2.87
CA LYS A 94 -13.72 -0.20 2.31
C LYS A 94 -14.51 -1.48 2.05
N ASP A 95 -13.83 -2.56 1.68
CA ASP A 95 -14.41 -3.78 1.12
C ASP A 95 -13.68 -5.08 1.53
N GLN A 96 -12.64 -4.99 2.35
CA GLN A 96 -11.81 -6.14 2.76
C GLN A 96 -12.18 -6.68 4.15
N TRP A 97 -11.78 -7.92 4.41
CA TRP A 97 -11.93 -8.61 5.69
C TRP A 97 -10.62 -9.30 6.07
N ILE A 98 -10.34 -9.37 7.37
CA ILE A 98 -9.20 -10.08 7.92
C ILE A 98 -9.67 -11.01 9.03
N TYR A 99 -9.25 -12.27 8.94
CA TYR A 99 -9.30 -13.26 10.02
C TYR A 99 -7.85 -13.50 10.44
N PHE A 100 -7.57 -13.43 11.73
CA PHE A 100 -6.27 -13.87 12.25
C PHE A 100 -6.45 -14.74 13.49
N GLN A 101 -5.51 -15.67 13.66
CA GLN A 101 -5.34 -16.52 14.83
C GLN A 101 -3.91 -16.38 15.32
N ILE A 102 -3.74 -16.08 16.61
CA ILE A 102 -2.42 -16.04 17.25
C ILE A 102 -2.08 -17.44 17.73
N GLU A 103 -1.11 -18.10 17.09
CA GLU A 103 -0.69 -19.44 17.50
C GLU A 103 0.27 -19.40 18.70
N GLU A 104 1.21 -18.47 18.69
CA GLU A 104 2.28 -18.36 19.69
C GLU A 104 2.55 -16.90 20.04
N VAL A 105 2.80 -16.62 21.32
CA VAL A 105 3.28 -15.32 21.80
C VAL A 105 4.57 -15.57 22.57
N VAL A 106 5.65 -14.94 22.12
CA VAL A 106 6.98 -15.02 22.76
C VAL A 106 7.28 -13.66 23.37
N GLU A 107 7.67 -13.64 24.64
CA GLU A 107 8.11 -12.39 25.29
C GLU A 107 9.37 -11.85 24.64
N GLU A 108 9.46 -10.52 24.55
CA GLU A 108 10.65 -9.84 24.04
C GLU A 108 11.86 -10.23 24.90
N SER A 109 12.80 -10.96 24.29
CA SER A 109 14.08 -11.30 24.91
C SER A 109 15.17 -10.46 24.25
N GLU A 110 16.07 -9.87 25.06
CA GLU A 110 17.27 -9.22 24.53
C GLU A 110 17.99 -10.18 23.57
N LEU A 111 18.20 -9.73 22.33
CA LEU A 111 18.96 -10.49 21.34
C LEU A 111 20.29 -10.91 21.95
N SER A 112 20.61 -12.21 21.88
CA SER A 112 21.95 -12.67 22.22
C SER A 112 22.99 -11.89 21.40
N TYR A 113 24.18 -11.64 21.96
CA TYR A 113 25.25 -10.90 21.28
C TYR A 113 25.50 -11.40 19.85
N GLU A 114 25.45 -12.72 19.62
CA GLU A 114 25.63 -13.31 18.29
C GLU A 114 24.47 -13.00 17.33
N ALA A 115 23.22 -12.99 17.81
CA ALA A 115 22.07 -12.62 16.98
C ALA A 115 22.08 -11.12 16.63
N ALA A 116 22.37 -10.26 17.61
CA ALA A 116 22.51 -8.82 17.39
C ALA A 116 23.65 -8.50 16.42
N LYS A 117 24.79 -9.19 16.55
CA LYS A 117 25.95 -9.04 15.66
C LYS A 117 25.63 -9.43 14.22
N GLU A 118 24.90 -10.52 14.01
CA GLU A 118 24.47 -10.92 12.67
C GLU A 118 23.47 -9.93 12.06
N GLN A 119 22.56 -9.36 12.86
CA GLN A 119 21.63 -8.33 12.39
C GLN A 119 22.36 -7.03 12.01
N VAL A 120 23.24 -6.52 12.88
CA VAL A 120 24.08 -5.34 12.60
C VAL A 120 24.94 -5.56 11.36
N LYS A 121 25.46 -6.77 11.17
CA LYS A 121 26.23 -7.11 9.97
C LYS A 121 25.36 -7.05 8.71
N LYS A 122 24.13 -7.57 8.75
CA LYS A 122 23.18 -7.46 7.63
C LYS A 122 22.84 -6.00 7.32
N ASP A 123 22.59 -5.21 8.35
CA ASP A 123 22.26 -3.78 8.20
C ASP A 123 23.44 -3.00 7.61
N LEU A 124 24.66 -3.27 8.09
CA LEU A 124 25.87 -2.68 7.53
C LEU A 124 26.10 -3.08 6.07
N ILE A 125 25.86 -4.36 5.74
CA ILE A 125 25.95 -4.82 4.34
C ILE A 125 24.91 -4.09 3.47
N ARG A 126 23.68 -3.92 3.96
CA ARG A 126 22.62 -3.17 3.26
C ARG A 126 23.03 -1.71 3.06
N GLU A 127 23.54 -1.04 4.08
CA GLU A 127 24.00 0.34 4.01
C GLU A 127 25.15 0.52 3.02
N LEU A 128 26.16 -0.36 3.07
CA LEU A 128 27.28 -0.33 2.14
C LEU A 128 26.84 -0.60 0.70
N ALA A 129 25.90 -1.52 0.50
CA ALA A 129 25.35 -1.80 -0.83
C ALA A 129 24.56 -0.59 -1.38
N MET A 130 23.74 0.06 -0.55
CA MET A 130 23.01 1.27 -0.95
C MET A 130 23.95 2.41 -1.31
N LYS A 131 24.99 2.63 -0.51
CA LYS A 131 25.99 3.65 -0.80
C LYS A 131 26.74 3.38 -2.10
N ALA A 132 27.12 2.12 -2.35
CA ALA A 132 27.77 1.74 -3.60
C ALA A 132 26.85 1.99 -4.82
N MET A 133 25.55 1.66 -4.71
CA MET A 133 24.57 1.95 -5.76
C MET A 133 24.40 3.45 -6.01
N GLU A 134 24.35 4.26 -4.94
CA GLU A 134 24.24 5.71 -5.05
C GLU A 134 25.50 6.33 -5.67
N ASP A 135 26.70 5.91 -5.24
CA ASP A 135 27.98 6.37 -5.78
C ASP A 135 28.11 6.04 -7.28
N GLU A 136 27.71 4.83 -7.68
CA GLU A 136 27.69 4.41 -9.09
C GLU A 136 26.68 5.22 -9.92
N ALA A 137 25.46 5.39 -9.41
CA ALA A 137 24.45 6.20 -10.07
C ALA A 137 24.87 7.67 -10.23
N ASN A 138 25.51 8.25 -9.20
CA ASN A 138 26.07 9.61 -9.26
C ASN A 138 27.21 9.72 -10.27
N SER A 139 28.09 8.72 -10.33
CA SER A 139 29.16 8.65 -11.33
C SER A 139 28.60 8.61 -12.76
N HIS A 140 27.61 7.75 -13.01
CA HIS A 140 26.93 7.69 -14.30
C HIS A 140 26.18 8.99 -14.63
N HIS A 141 25.49 9.57 -13.65
CA HIS A 141 24.80 10.85 -13.83
C HIS A 141 25.79 11.96 -14.27
N ALA A 142 26.94 12.06 -13.61
CA ALA A 142 27.99 13.02 -13.98
C ALA A 142 28.52 12.78 -15.40
N ALA A 143 28.82 11.52 -15.75
CA ALA A 143 29.32 11.15 -17.07
C ALA A 143 28.31 11.45 -18.20
N ILE A 144 27.02 11.15 -17.99
CA ILE A 144 25.97 11.49 -18.96
C ILE A 144 25.80 13.00 -19.07
N THR A 145 25.83 13.72 -17.94
CA THR A 145 25.73 15.19 -17.94
C THR A 145 26.85 15.82 -18.77
N GLU A 146 28.09 15.34 -18.61
CA GLU A 146 29.24 15.80 -19.40
C GLU A 146 29.09 15.44 -20.88
N ALA A 147 28.70 14.21 -21.19
CA ALA A 147 28.46 13.76 -22.56
C ALA A 147 27.38 14.61 -23.27
N MET A 148 26.28 14.90 -22.58
CA MET A 148 25.20 15.74 -23.11
C MET A 148 25.65 17.20 -23.28
N ALA A 149 26.51 17.73 -22.40
CA ALA A 149 27.09 19.06 -22.55
C ALA A 149 27.99 19.18 -23.81
N THR A 150 28.60 18.07 -24.24
CA THR A 150 29.36 17.99 -25.51
C THR A 150 28.49 17.78 -26.76
N GLY A 151 27.17 17.72 -26.59
CA GLY A 151 26.20 17.60 -27.69
C GLY A 151 25.79 16.17 -28.05
N LYS A 152 26.22 15.16 -27.29
CA LYS A 152 25.72 13.78 -27.45
C LYS A 152 24.28 13.67 -26.99
N SER A 153 23.50 12.79 -27.62
CA SER A 153 22.15 12.48 -27.15
C SER A 153 22.19 11.57 -25.91
N PHE A 154 21.14 11.63 -25.09
CA PHE A 154 21.02 10.76 -23.91
C PHE A 154 21.15 9.26 -24.24
N PRO A 155 20.49 8.71 -25.28
CA PRO A 155 20.64 7.29 -25.63
C PRO A 155 22.07 6.90 -26.03
N GLU A 156 22.81 7.80 -26.69
CA GLU A 156 24.22 7.56 -27.05
C GLU A 156 25.10 7.54 -25.81
N ALA A 157 24.94 8.53 -24.92
CA ALA A 157 25.68 8.61 -23.66
C ALA A 157 25.40 7.41 -22.74
N ALA A 158 24.14 6.99 -22.63
CA ALA A 158 23.76 5.81 -21.85
C ALA A 158 24.39 4.53 -22.41
N LYS A 159 24.39 4.36 -23.74
CA LYS A 159 24.98 3.19 -24.40
C LYS A 159 26.50 3.10 -24.22
N GLU A 160 27.22 4.23 -24.20
CA GLU A 160 28.66 4.26 -23.91
C GLU A 160 28.99 3.79 -22.49
N LEU A 161 28.06 3.98 -21.56
CA LEU A 161 28.17 3.51 -20.18
C LEU A 161 27.56 2.11 -19.97
N GLU A 162 27.20 1.42 -21.05
CA GLU A 162 26.55 0.10 -21.02
C GLU A 162 25.24 0.10 -20.20
N LEU A 163 24.59 1.26 -20.09
CA LEU A 163 23.30 1.40 -19.42
C LEU A 163 22.16 1.06 -20.39
N ASP A 164 21.09 0.45 -19.87
CA ASP A 164 19.85 0.15 -20.59
C ASP A 164 18.68 0.98 -20.02
N PRO A 165 18.42 2.20 -20.54
CA PRO A 165 17.40 3.07 -20.01
C PRO A 165 15.98 2.50 -20.20
N VAL A 166 15.21 2.47 -19.11
CA VAL A 166 13.79 2.09 -19.18
C VAL A 166 12.96 3.22 -19.80
N VAL A 167 12.59 3.06 -21.07
CA VAL A 167 11.80 4.06 -21.79
C VAL A 167 10.34 4.07 -21.31
N ARG A 168 9.88 5.23 -20.87
CA ARG A 168 8.51 5.47 -20.47
C ARG A 168 7.80 6.36 -21.50
N LYS A 169 6.69 5.88 -22.08
CA LYS A 169 5.86 6.64 -23.03
C LYS A 169 4.52 7.00 -22.38
N GLU A 170 4.01 8.19 -22.70
CA GLU A 170 2.67 8.67 -22.32
C GLU A 170 2.37 8.48 -20.82
N ILE A 171 3.28 8.94 -19.97
CA ILE A 171 3.03 8.95 -18.53
C ILE A 171 2.24 10.21 -18.15
N THR A 172 1.07 10.01 -17.58
CA THR A 172 0.22 11.03 -16.97
C THR A 172 0.15 10.83 -15.45
N GLY A 173 -0.30 11.85 -14.73
CA GLY A 173 -0.46 11.78 -13.27
C GLY A 173 -1.64 10.91 -12.81
N ASP A 174 -2.58 10.63 -13.71
CA ASP A 174 -3.79 9.87 -13.43
C ASP A 174 -3.58 8.37 -13.65
N GLY A 175 -3.97 7.56 -12.65
CA GLY A 175 -4.16 6.13 -12.82
C GLY A 175 -2.94 5.22 -12.60
N ARG A 176 -1.82 5.71 -12.05
CA ARG A 176 -0.69 4.83 -11.69
C ARG A 176 -0.38 4.94 -10.19
N MET A 177 -0.25 3.79 -9.53
CA MET A 177 0.11 3.64 -8.11
C MET A 177 1.55 3.09 -7.99
N GLY A 178 2.25 3.38 -6.90
CA GLY A 178 3.59 2.86 -6.63
C GLY A 178 4.72 3.57 -7.40
N ALA A 179 5.77 2.82 -7.76
CA ALA A 179 7.02 3.33 -8.33
C ALA A 179 6.85 4.27 -9.53
N VAL A 180 5.93 3.96 -10.45
CA VAL A 180 5.73 4.74 -11.69
C VAL A 180 5.12 6.12 -11.41
N ARG A 181 4.26 6.22 -10.39
CA ARG A 181 3.71 7.52 -9.96
C ARG A 181 4.82 8.41 -9.42
N ARG A 182 5.71 7.82 -8.61
CA ARG A 182 6.84 8.54 -8.04
C ARG A 182 7.85 8.97 -9.11
N GLU A 183 8.15 8.09 -10.07
CA GLU A 183 8.94 8.42 -11.26
C GLU A 183 8.32 9.64 -11.99
N TYR A 184 7.00 9.64 -12.20
CA TYR A 184 6.29 10.78 -12.79
C TYR A 184 6.39 12.06 -11.96
N GLU A 185 6.15 11.99 -10.64
CA GLU A 185 6.22 13.15 -9.75
C GLU A 185 7.62 13.77 -9.70
N LYS A 186 8.66 12.95 -9.83
CA LYS A 186 10.05 13.41 -9.94
C LYS A 186 10.30 14.02 -11.32
N ALA A 187 9.90 13.34 -12.40
CA ALA A 187 10.04 13.83 -13.77
C ALA A 187 9.27 15.14 -14.03
N SER A 188 8.12 15.36 -13.39
CA SER A 188 7.31 16.57 -13.57
C SER A 188 8.01 17.84 -13.06
N ARG A 189 9.00 17.69 -12.18
CA ARG A 189 9.83 18.79 -11.65
C ARG A 189 11.10 19.05 -12.45
N VAL A 190 11.40 18.21 -13.45
CA VAL A 190 12.60 18.31 -14.30
C VAL A 190 12.23 18.93 -15.64
N ASN A 191 13.05 19.87 -16.12
CA ASN A 191 12.82 20.50 -17.42
C ASN A 191 13.06 19.51 -18.57
N PRO A 192 12.28 19.58 -19.68
CA PRO A 192 12.59 18.82 -20.88
C PRO A 192 14.02 19.09 -21.37
N GLY A 193 14.71 18.04 -21.81
CA GLY A 193 16.13 18.06 -22.17
C GLY A 193 17.10 17.99 -20.99
N ALA A 194 16.63 17.89 -19.74
CA ALA A 194 17.46 17.81 -18.55
C ALA A 194 17.35 16.47 -17.82
N LEU A 195 18.38 16.18 -17.03
CA LEU A 195 18.42 15.08 -16.07
C LEU A 195 17.88 15.52 -14.71
N SER A 196 17.23 14.60 -14.01
CA SER A 196 16.94 14.74 -12.58
C SER A 196 18.20 14.54 -11.75
N GLU A 197 18.16 14.99 -10.50
CA GLU A 197 19.08 14.48 -9.47
C GLU A 197 18.97 12.95 -9.35
N THR A 198 20.02 12.32 -8.82
CA THR A 198 20.00 10.90 -8.45
C THR A 198 19.00 10.66 -7.34
N ILE A 199 18.24 9.58 -7.46
CA ILE A 199 17.18 9.17 -6.56
C ILE A 199 17.48 7.76 -6.10
N THR A 200 17.58 7.56 -4.78
CA THR A 200 17.72 6.24 -4.17
C THR A 200 16.39 5.84 -3.51
N ASP A 201 15.91 4.65 -3.85
CA ASP A 201 14.70 4.06 -3.29
C ASP A 201 15.08 2.85 -2.45
N ASP A 202 14.77 2.88 -1.16
CA ASP A 202 14.95 1.80 -0.20
C ASP A 202 13.62 1.21 0.31
N ASP A 203 12.50 1.82 -0.07
CA ASP A 203 11.13 1.41 0.27
C ASP A 203 10.72 0.16 -0.53
N GLU A 204 10.56 -0.95 0.18
CA GLU A 204 10.16 -2.24 -0.38
C GLU A 204 8.77 -2.19 -1.03
N ALA A 205 7.89 -1.27 -0.62
CA ALA A 205 6.57 -1.07 -1.24
C ALA A 205 6.67 -0.48 -2.66
N LEU A 206 7.82 0.10 -3.01
CA LEU A 206 8.11 0.66 -4.33
C LEU A 206 8.87 -0.33 -5.24
N GLY A 207 9.13 -1.55 -4.76
CA GLY A 207 9.79 -2.62 -5.52
C GLY A 207 11.25 -2.80 -5.14
N LEU A 208 12.08 -3.10 -6.14
CA LEU A 208 13.52 -3.36 -5.95
C LEU A 208 14.23 -2.08 -5.47
N THR A 209 15.07 -2.21 -4.44
CA THR A 209 16.01 -1.17 -4.02
C THR A 209 16.88 -0.76 -5.20
N ARG A 210 16.94 0.53 -5.50
CA ARG A 210 17.60 1.05 -6.70
C ARG A 210 18.01 2.50 -6.54
N SER A 211 19.11 2.87 -7.18
CA SER A 211 19.52 4.26 -7.38
C SER A 211 19.44 4.58 -8.88
N PHE A 212 18.73 5.64 -9.24
CA PHE A 212 18.45 5.99 -10.63
C PHE A 212 18.29 7.50 -10.82
N PHE A 213 18.35 7.95 -12.07
CA PHE A 213 18.03 9.32 -12.47
C PHE A 213 17.14 9.26 -13.72
N ILE A 214 16.44 10.36 -13.99
CA ILE A 214 15.44 10.45 -15.06
C ILE A 214 15.88 11.50 -16.07
N PHE A 215 15.93 11.13 -17.34
CA PHE A 215 15.99 12.08 -18.43
C PHE A 215 14.59 12.38 -18.95
N VAL A 216 14.21 13.66 -18.97
CA VAL A 216 12.92 14.08 -19.54
C VAL A 216 13.13 14.53 -20.98
N GLU A 217 12.79 13.67 -21.93
CA GLU A 217 12.96 14.00 -23.37
C GLU A 217 12.01 15.12 -23.81
N LYS A 218 10.72 14.98 -23.52
CA LYS A 218 9.68 15.94 -23.90
C LYS A 218 8.57 16.01 -22.87
N ARG A 219 7.87 17.14 -22.84
CA ARG A 219 6.63 17.34 -22.08
C ARG A 219 5.57 17.87 -23.01
N GLU A 220 4.44 17.19 -23.05
CA GLU A 220 3.28 17.57 -23.85
C GLU A 220 2.14 17.91 -22.90
N VAL A 221 1.50 19.05 -23.13
CA VAL A 221 0.33 19.51 -22.36
C VAL A 221 -0.83 19.53 -23.33
N TYR A 222 -1.87 18.78 -23.00
CA TYR A 222 -3.09 18.70 -23.78
C TYR A 222 -4.24 19.27 -22.95
N GLU A 223 -5.20 19.88 -23.63
CA GLU A 223 -6.50 20.16 -23.03
C GLU A 223 -7.20 18.82 -22.82
N ASP A 224 -7.56 18.51 -21.58
CA ASP A 224 -8.32 17.30 -21.28
C ASP A 224 -9.76 17.49 -21.77
N PRO A 225 -10.20 16.78 -22.82
CA PRO A 225 -11.56 16.94 -23.34
C PRO A 225 -12.63 16.51 -22.33
N ASN A 226 -12.25 15.74 -21.31
CA ASN A 226 -13.14 15.26 -20.26
C ASN A 226 -13.06 16.08 -18.97
N LEU A 227 -12.29 17.18 -18.94
CA LEU A 227 -12.08 17.97 -17.72
C LEU A 227 -13.40 18.42 -17.08
N ALA A 228 -14.35 18.90 -17.89
CA ALA A 228 -15.67 19.32 -17.42
C ALA A 228 -16.43 18.16 -16.77
N THR A 229 -16.44 16.99 -17.41
CA THR A 229 -17.06 15.77 -16.87
C THR A 229 -16.38 15.30 -15.58
N THR A 230 -15.05 15.36 -15.50
CA THR A 230 -14.30 15.02 -14.28
C THR A 230 -14.64 15.98 -13.13
N ILE A 231 -14.74 17.28 -13.41
CA ILE A 231 -15.15 18.29 -12.43
C ILE A 231 -16.57 18.00 -11.92
N ASP A 232 -17.51 17.70 -12.82
CA ASP A 232 -18.89 17.37 -12.46
C ASP A 232 -18.97 16.12 -11.58
N ILE A 233 -18.24 15.05 -11.93
CA ILE A 233 -18.15 13.81 -11.14
C ILE A 233 -17.57 14.08 -9.75
N GLN A 234 -16.51 14.90 -9.65
CA GLN A 234 -15.91 15.27 -8.38
C GLN A 234 -16.86 16.11 -7.53
N LEU A 235 -17.54 17.09 -8.13
CA LEU A 235 -18.55 17.92 -7.46
C LEU A 235 -19.70 17.10 -6.92
N GLU A 236 -20.21 16.16 -7.72
CA GLU A 236 -21.29 15.26 -7.30
C GLU A 236 -20.82 14.33 -6.16
N SER A 237 -19.63 13.76 -6.27
CA SER A 237 -19.02 12.93 -5.22
C SER A 237 -18.88 13.69 -3.90
N HIS A 238 -18.42 14.95 -3.95
CA HIS A 238 -18.33 15.82 -2.77
C HIS A 238 -19.71 16.18 -2.21
N ALA A 239 -20.71 16.45 -3.07
CA ALA A 239 -22.06 16.73 -2.64
C ALA A 239 -22.69 15.52 -1.92
N ILE A 240 -22.49 14.31 -2.45
CA ILE A 240 -22.94 13.06 -1.81
C ILE A 240 -22.24 12.87 -0.45
N PHE A 241 -20.93 13.06 -0.40
CA PHE A 241 -20.15 12.93 0.83
C PHE A 241 -20.63 13.92 1.92
N ASN A 242 -20.83 15.19 1.56
CA ASN A 242 -21.31 16.22 2.48
C ASN A 242 -22.73 15.93 2.98
N ARG A 243 -23.62 15.44 2.10
CA ARG A 243 -24.97 15.01 2.50
C ARG A 243 -24.91 13.86 3.51
N ARG A 244 -24.05 12.86 3.27
CA ARG A 244 -23.86 11.73 4.18
C ARG A 244 -23.39 12.18 5.56
N ILE A 245 -22.38 13.06 5.62
CA ILE A 245 -21.89 13.64 6.88
C ILE A 245 -22.98 14.43 7.58
N THR A 246 -23.73 15.27 6.86
CA THR A 246 -24.78 16.09 7.44
C THR A 246 -25.87 15.23 8.08
N VAL A 247 -26.31 14.16 7.39
CA VAL A 247 -27.31 13.22 7.93
C VAL A 247 -26.77 12.47 9.14
N ALA A 248 -25.52 11.98 9.09
CA ALA A 248 -24.89 11.30 10.22
C ALA A 248 -24.78 12.22 11.45
N ASN A 249 -24.35 13.46 11.26
CA ASN A 249 -24.27 14.47 12.32
C ASN A 249 -25.65 14.80 12.88
N TRP A 250 -26.66 14.92 12.03
CA TRP A 250 -28.04 15.15 12.48
C TRP A 250 -28.55 13.99 13.34
N PHE A 251 -28.37 12.73 12.92
CA PHE A 251 -28.74 11.56 13.73
C PHE A 251 -27.99 11.52 15.07
N ALA A 252 -26.69 11.85 15.08
CA ALA A 252 -25.91 11.94 16.31
C ALA A 252 -26.47 13.01 17.27
N GLN A 253 -26.82 14.19 16.75
CA GLN A 253 -27.45 15.25 17.55
C GLN A 253 -28.83 14.86 18.09
N GLN A 254 -29.66 14.22 17.27
CA GLN A 254 -30.98 13.73 17.72
C GLN A 254 -30.83 12.67 18.81
N ARG A 255 -29.91 11.72 18.65
CA ARG A 255 -29.62 10.70 19.67
C ARG A 255 -29.14 11.31 20.98
N ALA A 256 -28.25 12.30 20.92
CA ALA A 256 -27.78 13.01 22.10
C ALA A 256 -28.91 13.79 22.81
N SER A 257 -29.82 14.40 22.03
CA SER A 257 -30.94 15.19 22.56
C SER A 257 -32.09 14.33 23.09
N ALA A 258 -32.25 13.11 22.58
CA ALA A 258 -33.31 12.19 22.97
C ALA A 258 -33.06 11.45 24.30
N GLY A 259 -31.89 11.64 24.94
CA GLY A 259 -31.63 11.14 26.30
C GLY A 259 -31.63 9.62 26.44
N PHE A 260 -31.21 8.88 25.41
CA PHE A 260 -31.13 7.41 25.48
C PHE A 260 -30.13 6.95 26.55
N GLU A 261 -30.61 6.37 27.64
CA GLU A 261 -29.77 5.66 28.62
C GLU A 261 -29.39 4.29 28.07
N VAL A 262 -28.09 3.99 28.03
CA VAL A 262 -27.59 2.66 27.70
C VAL A 262 -27.86 1.74 28.88
N LEU A 263 -28.79 0.80 28.74
CA LEU A 263 -29.01 -0.27 29.72
C LEU A 263 -27.80 -1.21 29.71
N VAL A 264 -26.81 -0.91 30.55
CA VAL A 264 -25.70 -1.82 30.83
C VAL A 264 -26.23 -2.99 31.66
N THR A 265 -26.51 -4.11 31.00
CA THR A 265 -26.78 -5.37 31.69
C THR A 265 -25.46 -5.89 32.25
N ARG A 266 -25.22 -5.66 33.55
CA ARG A 266 -24.16 -6.33 34.30
C ARG A 266 -24.49 -7.84 34.36
N ARG A 267 -23.65 -8.68 33.77
CA ARG A 267 -23.54 -10.10 34.13
C ARG A 267 -22.69 -10.23 35.38
#